data_AF-A0A953IED9-F1
#
_entry.id   AF-A0A953IED9-F1
#
_cell.length_a   1.000
_cell.length_b   1.000
_cell.length_c   1.000
_cell.angle_alpha   90.00
_cell.angle_beta   90.00
_cell.angle_gamma   90.00
#
_symmetry.space_group_name_H-M   'P 1'
#
loop_
_entity.id
_entity.type
_entity.pdbx_description
1 polymer ?
#
loop_
_entity_poly.entity_id
_entity_poly.type
_entity_poly.pdbx_seq_one_letter_code
_entity_poly.pdbx_strand_id
1 'polypeptide(L)'
;AERLPASQVFLIGNGPNVATALEGGLKLQESAQVPAHAWQLEEAMHGPWSIINPGDWVILLAMRGPGLAKAQGLAEALQHIGVNLWVITDEPDAVPGARRVTRLPAGIPELFTPLFAILPLYQFTYLTALALGKRPDCMRLADDRYLRARLALPR
;
A
#
# COMPACT_ATOMS: atom_id res chain seq x y z
N ALA A 1 -16.23 0.28 8.68
CA ALA A 1 -15.20 0.53 7.65
C ALA A 1 -14.99 2.03 7.56
N GLU A 2 -13.76 2.51 7.74
CA GLU A 2 -13.46 3.93 7.48
C GLU A 2 -13.55 4.22 5.99
N ARG A 3 -14.04 5.41 5.63
CA ARG A 3 -14.29 5.79 4.23
C ARG A 3 -13.00 6.16 3.51
N LEU A 4 -12.85 5.68 2.29
CA LEU A 4 -11.83 6.12 1.34
C LEU A 4 -12.47 6.99 0.24
N PRO A 5 -12.43 8.33 0.40
CA PRO A 5 -12.55 9.29 -0.69
C PRO A 5 -11.16 9.75 -1.16
N ALA A 6 -10.13 8.91 -1.00
CA ALA A 6 -8.76 9.25 -1.37
C ALA A 6 -8.63 9.29 -2.89
N SER A 7 -8.05 10.36 -3.43
CA SER A 7 -7.79 10.52 -4.86
C SER A 7 -6.86 9.41 -5.37
N GLN A 8 -5.83 9.11 -4.57
CA GLN A 8 -4.78 8.14 -4.84
C GLN A 8 -4.35 7.45 -3.53
N VAL A 9 -3.73 6.27 -3.65
CA VAL A 9 -3.08 5.56 -2.53
C VAL A 9 -1.62 5.34 -2.84
N PHE A 10 -0.73 5.66 -1.91
CA PHE A 10 0.71 5.46 -2.04
C PHE A 10 1.14 4.27 -1.18
N LEU A 11 1.94 3.36 -1.72
CA LEU A 11 2.50 2.22 -1.00
C LEU A 11 4.02 2.29 -1.04
N ILE A 12 4.66 2.23 0.12
CA ILE A 12 6.11 2.44 0.23
C ILE A 12 6.72 1.28 1.00
N GLY A 13 7.69 0.61 0.38
CA GLY A 13 8.35 -0.58 0.93
C GLY A 13 9.87 -0.45 0.98
N ASN A 14 10.47 -1.07 1.99
CA ASN A 14 11.92 -1.27 2.07
C ASN A 14 12.31 -2.73 1.80
N GLY A 15 13.49 -2.94 1.21
CA GLY A 15 14.10 -4.26 1.03
C GLY A 15 13.14 -5.27 0.37
N PRO A 16 12.94 -6.46 0.96
CA PRO A 16 11.99 -7.46 0.48
C PRO A 16 10.55 -6.93 0.31
N ASN A 17 10.12 -5.97 1.13
CA ASN A 17 8.76 -5.45 1.14
C ASN A 17 8.47 -4.47 -0.02
N VAL A 18 9.47 -4.11 -0.84
CA VAL A 18 9.23 -3.40 -2.11
C VAL A 18 8.29 -4.20 -3.02
N ALA A 19 8.48 -5.51 -3.11
CA ALA A 19 7.59 -6.41 -3.85
C ALA A 19 6.15 -6.40 -3.29
N THR A 20 6.01 -6.33 -1.96
CA THR A 20 4.71 -6.24 -1.29
C THR A 20 4.01 -4.91 -1.53
N ALA A 21 4.75 -3.79 -1.59
CA ALA A 21 4.19 -2.49 -1.94
C ALA A 21 3.70 -2.46 -3.40
N LEU A 22 4.51 -3.00 -4.33
CA LEU A 22 4.16 -3.12 -5.75
C LEU A 22 2.90 -3.97 -5.97
N GLU A 23 2.84 -5.16 -5.37
CA GLU A 23 1.65 -6.04 -5.44
C GLU A 23 0.42 -5.41 -4.77
N GLY A 24 0.58 -4.76 -3.61
CA GLY A 24 -0.51 -4.04 -2.96
C GLY A 24 -1.10 -2.92 -3.82
N GLY A 25 -0.24 -2.17 -4.52
CA GLY A 25 -0.66 -1.16 -5.49
C GLY A 25 -1.38 -1.77 -6.69
N LEU A 26 -0.83 -2.84 -7.26
CA LEU A 26 -1.43 -3.58 -8.37
C LEU A 26 -2.85 -4.07 -8.02
N LYS A 27 -3.05 -4.66 -6.83
CA LYS A 27 -4.40 -5.15 -6.44
C LYS A 27 -5.39 -4.04 -6.12
N LEU A 28 -4.95 -2.88 -5.62
CA LEU A 28 -5.83 -1.71 -5.50
C LEU A 28 -6.28 -1.20 -6.87
N GLN A 29 -5.41 -1.21 -7.89
CA GLN A 29 -5.78 -0.87 -9.26
C GLN A 29 -6.71 -1.94 -9.89
N GLU A 30 -6.38 -3.22 -9.82
CA GLU A 30 -7.14 -4.32 -10.44
C GLU A 30 -8.52 -4.54 -9.81
N SER A 31 -8.57 -4.71 -8.48
CA SER A 31 -9.75 -5.19 -7.76
C SER A 31 -10.62 -4.06 -7.22
N ALA A 32 -10.00 -3.01 -6.68
CA ALA A 32 -10.72 -1.85 -6.12
C ALA A 32 -10.90 -0.69 -7.12
N GLN A 33 -10.13 -0.67 -8.22
CA GLN A 33 -10.11 0.42 -9.21
C GLN A 33 -9.76 1.78 -8.58
N VAL A 34 -8.91 1.74 -7.56
CA VAL A 34 -8.35 2.92 -6.89
C VAL A 34 -6.99 3.23 -7.53
N PRO A 35 -6.72 4.47 -7.96
CA PRO A 35 -5.39 4.86 -8.43
C PRO A 35 -4.36 4.64 -7.31
N ALA A 36 -3.31 3.87 -7.59
CA ALA A 36 -2.27 3.59 -6.61
C ALA A 36 -0.88 3.71 -7.21
N HIS A 37 0.05 4.27 -6.44
CA HIS A 37 1.48 4.33 -6.73
C HIS A 37 2.23 3.46 -5.73
N ALA A 38 3.29 2.80 -6.16
CA ALA A 38 4.10 1.94 -5.31
C ALA A 38 5.59 2.17 -5.58
N TRP A 39 6.35 2.45 -4.52
CA TRP A 39 7.75 2.89 -4.61
C TRP A 39 8.67 2.15 -3.63
N GLN A 40 9.96 2.14 -3.98
CA GLN A 40 11.03 1.85 -3.04
C GLN A 40 11.19 3.01 -2.04
N LEU A 41 11.61 2.74 -0.82
CA LEU A 41 11.71 3.74 0.25
C LEU A 41 12.62 4.95 -0.08
N GLU A 42 13.86 4.73 -0.56
CA GLU A 42 14.77 5.82 -0.94
C GLU A 42 14.32 6.49 -2.24
N GLU A 43 13.81 5.71 -3.21
CA GLU A 43 13.17 6.24 -4.41
C GLU A 43 12.12 7.29 -4.01
N ALA A 44 11.18 6.92 -3.13
CA ALA A 44 10.15 7.82 -2.62
C ALA A 44 10.74 9.06 -1.93
N MET A 45 11.75 8.90 -1.06
CA MET A 45 12.43 9.99 -0.36
C MET A 45 13.16 10.98 -1.30
N HIS A 46 13.64 10.53 -2.47
CA HIS A 46 14.43 11.35 -3.39
C HIS A 46 13.61 12.23 -4.35
N GLY A 47 12.27 12.25 -4.26
CA GLY A 47 11.43 13.18 -5.02
C GLY A 47 9.94 12.84 -5.14
N PRO A 48 9.54 11.58 -5.42
CA PRO A 48 8.14 11.18 -5.60
C PRO A 48 7.22 11.51 -4.42
N TRP A 49 7.72 11.57 -3.19
CA TRP A 49 6.93 12.03 -2.03
C TRP A 49 6.25 13.39 -2.26
N SER A 50 6.83 14.26 -3.10
CA SER A 50 6.32 15.61 -3.40
C SER A 50 4.98 15.66 -4.16
N ILE A 51 4.49 14.54 -4.71
CA ILE A 51 3.15 14.48 -5.34
C ILE A 51 2.03 14.04 -4.37
N ILE A 52 2.37 13.75 -3.11
CA ILE A 52 1.42 13.34 -2.07
C ILE A 52 0.77 14.59 -1.45
N ASN A 53 -0.56 14.59 -1.31
CA ASN A 53 -1.33 15.74 -0.83
C ASN A 53 -1.94 15.50 0.56
N PRO A 54 -2.34 16.56 1.29
CA PRO A 54 -3.09 16.42 2.53
C PRO A 54 -4.34 15.54 2.32
N GLY A 55 -4.52 14.53 3.17
CA GLY A 55 -5.64 13.58 3.10
C GLY A 55 -5.48 12.40 2.14
N ASP A 56 -4.46 12.36 1.26
CA ASP A 56 -4.11 11.13 0.53
C ASP A 56 -3.72 10.02 1.53
N TRP A 57 -3.88 8.75 1.15
CA TRP A 57 -3.49 7.62 2.00
C TRP A 57 -2.10 7.11 1.64
N VAL A 58 -1.27 6.91 2.67
CA VAL A 58 0.06 6.29 2.52
C VAL A 58 0.10 5.02 3.35
N ILE A 59 0.48 3.90 2.72
CA ILE A 59 0.66 2.61 3.35
C ILE A 59 2.17 2.31 3.39
N LEU A 60 2.75 2.34 4.58
CA LEU A 60 4.19 2.20 4.79
C LEU A 60 4.52 0.83 5.40
N LEU A 61 5.40 0.08 4.74
CA LEU A 61 5.88 -1.23 5.17
C LEU A 61 7.21 -1.08 5.94
N ALA A 62 7.10 -0.65 7.20
CA ALA A 62 8.23 -0.30 8.07
C ALA A 62 8.68 -1.49 8.94
N MET A 63 9.21 -2.55 8.31
CA MET A 63 9.74 -3.71 9.05
C MET A 63 11.09 -3.40 9.71
N ARG A 64 11.40 -4.12 10.78
CA ARG A 64 12.73 -4.15 11.39
C ARG A 64 13.78 -4.64 10.39
N GLY A 65 14.69 -3.73 10.04
CA GLY A 65 15.77 -3.95 9.08
C GLY A 65 16.57 -2.67 8.85
N PRO A 66 17.56 -2.67 7.95
CA PRO A 66 18.46 -1.53 7.71
C PRO A 66 17.74 -0.22 7.31
N GLY A 67 16.55 -0.32 6.71
CA GLY A 67 15.74 0.83 6.29
C GLY A 67 14.75 1.36 7.33
N LEU A 68 14.60 0.75 8.52
CA LEU A 68 13.59 1.17 9.51
C LEU A 68 13.75 2.66 9.89
N ALA A 69 14.97 3.11 10.19
CA ALA A 69 15.25 4.52 10.50
C ALA A 69 14.87 5.50 9.37
N LYS A 70 15.03 5.08 8.10
CA LYS A 70 14.60 5.87 6.94
C LYS A 70 13.08 5.89 6.81
N ALA A 71 12.41 4.77 7.09
CA ALA A 71 10.96 4.66 7.08
C ALA A 71 10.32 5.53 8.17
N GLN A 72 10.94 5.61 9.36
CA GLN A 72 10.54 6.52 10.44
C GLN A 72 10.65 7.99 10.00
N GLY A 73 11.79 8.41 9.45
CA GLY A 73 11.97 9.80 8.98
C GLY A 73 11.03 10.19 7.82
N LEU A 74 10.74 9.26 6.90
CA LEU A 74 9.73 9.49 5.87
C LEU A 74 8.31 9.55 6.46
N ALA A 75 7.98 8.72 7.43
CA ALA A 75 6.68 8.75 8.11
C ALA A 75 6.44 10.07 8.86
N GLU A 76 7.46 10.63 9.49
CA GLU A 76 7.43 11.96 10.12
C GLU A 76 7.21 13.06 9.08
N ALA A 77 8.01 13.08 8.00
CA ALA A 77 7.89 14.04 6.91
C ALA A 77 6.49 14.02 6.25
N LEU A 78 5.92 12.84 6.03
CA LEU A 78 4.58 12.70 5.45
C LEU A 78 3.46 13.07 6.44
N GLN A 79 3.65 12.88 7.74
CA GLN A 79 2.70 13.35 8.75
C GLN A 79 2.60 14.89 8.78
N HIS A 80 3.71 15.61 8.52
CA HIS A 80 3.66 17.07 8.36
C HIS A 80 2.84 17.54 7.14
N ILE A 81 2.66 16.70 6.11
CA ILE A 81 1.77 16.98 4.97
C ILE A 81 0.28 16.74 5.35
N GLY A 82 0.00 16.02 6.44
CA GLY A 82 -1.35 15.67 6.85
C GLY A 82 -1.95 14.49 6.07
N VAL A 83 -1.12 13.51 5.71
CA VAL A 83 -1.58 12.26 5.06
C VAL A 83 -2.32 11.34 6.03
N ASN A 84 -3.17 10.47 5.49
CA ASN A 84 -3.70 9.33 6.24
C ASN A 84 -2.68 8.18 6.23
N LEU A 85 -1.75 8.20 7.19
CA LEU A 85 -0.69 7.19 7.31
C LEU A 85 -1.20 5.89 7.93
N TRP A 86 -1.05 4.78 7.22
CA TRP A 86 -1.19 3.42 7.73
C TRP A 86 0.16 2.71 7.70
N VAL A 87 0.65 2.26 8.85
CA VAL A 87 1.89 1.49 8.96
C VAL A 87 1.57 0.00 9.10
N ILE A 88 2.35 -0.84 8.42
CA ILE A 88 2.40 -2.30 8.65
C ILE A 88 3.84 -2.62 9.08
N THR A 89 4.02 -3.23 10.24
CA THR A 89 5.34 -3.35 10.91
C THR A 89 5.35 -4.47 11.96
N ASP A 90 6.51 -5.06 12.25
CA ASP A 90 6.73 -5.89 13.44
C ASP A 90 7.11 -5.08 14.71
N GLU A 91 7.49 -3.80 14.54
CA GLU A 91 7.89 -2.84 15.57
C GLU A 91 6.84 -1.71 15.70
N PRO A 92 5.69 -1.95 16.37
CA PRO A 92 4.53 -1.06 16.33
C PRO A 92 4.78 0.34 16.91
N ASP A 93 5.68 0.45 17.87
CA ASP A 93 6.00 1.70 18.58
C ASP A 93 7.04 2.55 17.81
N ALA A 94 7.61 2.04 16.72
CA ALA A 94 8.64 2.72 15.95
C ALA A 94 8.11 3.93 15.15
N VAL A 95 6.83 3.94 14.76
CA VAL A 95 6.23 5.01 13.94
C VAL A 95 5.04 5.65 14.66
N PRO A 96 5.29 6.60 15.59
CA PRO A 96 4.23 7.30 16.30
C PRO A 96 3.39 8.18 15.37
N GLY A 97 2.17 8.48 15.82
CA GLY A 97 1.22 9.38 15.12
C GLY A 97 0.50 8.80 13.90
N ALA A 98 0.90 7.62 13.41
CA ALA A 98 0.20 6.93 12.33
C ALA A 98 -1.29 6.70 12.64
N ARG A 99 -2.19 7.06 11.70
CA ARG A 99 -3.65 6.89 11.84
C ARG A 99 -4.04 5.44 12.09
N ARG A 100 -3.29 4.49 11.53
CA ARG A 100 -3.48 3.06 11.72
C ARG A 100 -2.12 2.36 11.79
N VAL A 101 -2.01 1.38 12.69
CA VAL A 101 -0.88 0.44 12.73
C VAL A 101 -1.42 -0.99 12.63
N THR A 102 -0.86 -1.80 11.73
CA THR A 102 -1.05 -3.24 11.70
C THR A 102 0.23 -3.90 12.18
N ARG A 103 0.18 -4.49 13.38
CA ARG A 103 1.30 -5.24 13.96
C ARG A 103 1.41 -6.63 13.32
N LEU A 104 2.58 -6.98 12.82
CA LEU A 104 2.97 -8.33 12.43
C LEU A 104 3.67 -9.05 13.61
N PRO A 105 3.78 -10.40 13.60
CA PRO A 105 4.55 -11.11 14.61
C PRO A 105 6.02 -10.67 14.62
N ALA A 106 6.56 -10.38 15.80
CA ALA A 106 7.97 -10.04 15.97
C ALA A 106 8.89 -11.24 15.73
N GLY A 107 10.13 -10.98 15.33
CA GLY A 107 11.16 -12.03 15.16
C GLY A 107 11.17 -12.70 13.78
N ILE A 108 10.26 -12.35 12.86
CA ILE A 108 10.31 -12.79 11.47
C ILE A 108 11.61 -12.24 10.82
N PRO A 109 12.43 -13.04 10.12
CA PRO A 109 13.55 -12.52 9.35
C PRO A 109 13.05 -11.64 8.20
N GLU A 110 13.69 -10.49 7.95
CA GLU A 110 13.23 -9.46 7.00
C GLU A 110 12.83 -10.05 5.63
N LEU A 111 13.62 -11.00 5.10
CA LEU A 111 13.37 -11.73 3.85
C LEU A 111 11.97 -12.40 3.75
N PHE A 112 11.40 -12.84 4.87
CA PHE A 112 10.09 -13.51 4.91
C PHE A 112 8.94 -12.60 5.31
N THR A 113 9.21 -11.38 5.77
CA THR A 113 8.15 -10.41 6.13
C THR A 113 7.14 -10.11 5.00
N PRO A 114 7.49 -10.12 3.69
CA PRO A 114 6.52 -9.98 2.59
C PRO A 114 5.33 -10.94 2.66
N LEU A 115 5.54 -12.19 3.10
CA LEU A 115 4.53 -13.24 3.15
C LEU A 115 3.43 -12.94 4.20
N PHE A 116 3.77 -12.15 5.22
CA PHE A 116 2.85 -11.73 6.28
C PHE A 116 2.28 -10.34 5.99
N ALA A 117 3.11 -9.42 5.47
CA ALA A 117 2.73 -8.06 5.15
C ALA A 117 1.70 -7.95 4.00
N ILE A 118 1.66 -8.92 3.09
CA ILE A 118 0.67 -8.94 2.00
C ILE A 118 -0.76 -9.27 2.45
N LEU A 119 -0.93 -10.07 3.51
CA LEU A 119 -2.24 -10.52 4.00
C LEU A 119 -3.19 -9.35 4.38
N PRO A 120 -2.77 -8.36 5.19
CA PRO A 120 -3.62 -7.20 5.47
C PRO A 120 -3.85 -6.30 4.25
N LEU A 121 -2.96 -6.29 3.25
CA LEU A 121 -3.16 -5.55 2.00
C LEU A 121 -4.25 -6.19 1.14
N TYR A 122 -4.22 -7.51 0.94
CA TYR A 122 -5.30 -8.22 0.26
C TYR A 122 -6.65 -8.03 0.96
N GLN A 123 -6.69 -8.13 2.30
CA GLN A 123 -7.92 -7.89 3.07
C GLN A 123 -8.43 -6.44 2.90
N PHE A 124 -7.53 -5.45 2.98
CA PHE A 124 -7.86 -4.04 2.78
C PHE A 124 -8.38 -3.77 1.36
N THR A 125 -7.70 -4.29 0.34
CA THR A 125 -8.12 -4.16 -1.07
C THR A 125 -9.50 -4.78 -1.31
N TYR A 126 -9.75 -5.97 -0.79
CA TYR A 126 -11.05 -6.64 -0.90
C TYR A 126 -12.17 -5.84 -0.24
N LEU A 127 -11.97 -5.39 1.02
CA LEU A 127 -12.94 -4.58 1.75
C LEU A 127 -13.16 -3.19 1.10
N THR A 128 -12.11 -2.62 0.49
CA THR A 128 -12.18 -1.35 -0.25
C THR A 128 -12.98 -1.53 -1.55
N ALA A 129 -12.74 -2.60 -2.30
CA ALA A 129 -13.52 -2.95 -3.48
C ALA A 129 -15.02 -3.07 -3.15
N LEU A 130 -15.38 -3.82 -2.10
CA LEU A 130 -16.77 -3.93 -1.64
C LEU A 130 -17.36 -2.58 -1.19
N ALA A 131 -16.61 -1.78 -0.43
CA ALA A 131 -17.07 -0.45 0.04
C ALA A 131 -17.28 0.54 -1.12
N LEU A 132 -16.58 0.37 -2.24
CA LEU A 132 -16.73 1.14 -3.48
C LEU A 132 -17.71 0.51 -4.49
N GLY A 133 -18.48 -0.50 -4.09
CA GLY A 133 -19.45 -1.19 -4.95
C GLY A 133 -18.83 -1.97 -6.12
N LYS A 134 -17.54 -2.31 -6.04
CA LYS A 134 -16.79 -3.06 -7.04
C LYS A 134 -16.93 -4.56 -6.81
N ARG A 135 -16.71 -5.33 -7.88
CA ARG A 135 -16.57 -6.79 -7.83
C ARG A 135 -15.08 -7.14 -7.95
N PRO A 136 -14.39 -7.46 -6.84
CA PRO A 136 -12.94 -7.69 -6.87
C PRO A 136 -12.56 -8.87 -7.76
N ASP A 137 -13.38 -9.93 -7.78
CA ASP A 137 -13.06 -11.22 -8.39
C ASP A 137 -13.07 -11.22 -9.93
N CYS A 138 -13.58 -10.15 -10.57
CA CYS A 138 -13.90 -10.17 -12.00
C CYS A 138 -13.26 -9.08 -12.85
N MET A 139 -12.36 -8.23 -12.32
CA MET A 139 -11.54 -7.25 -13.07
C MET A 139 -12.29 -6.48 -14.20
N ARG A 140 -13.55 -6.09 -13.97
CA ARG A 140 -14.46 -5.47 -14.96
C ARG A 140 -14.81 -6.32 -16.20
N LEU A 141 -14.42 -7.59 -16.28
CA LEU A 141 -14.67 -8.51 -17.41
C LEU A 141 -16.15 -8.83 -17.69
N ALA A 142 -17.08 -8.34 -16.86
CA ALA A 142 -18.52 -8.34 -17.14
C ALA A 142 -18.96 -7.22 -18.12
N ASP A 143 -18.04 -6.31 -18.50
CA ASP A 143 -18.21 -5.32 -19.56
C ASP A 143 -17.43 -5.78 -20.80
N ASP A 144 -18.16 -5.95 -21.89
CA ASP A 144 -17.69 -6.51 -23.17
C ASP A 144 -16.41 -5.85 -23.69
N ARG A 145 -16.20 -4.56 -23.41
CA ARG A 145 -15.01 -3.80 -23.83
C ARG A 145 -13.75 -4.30 -23.13
N TYR A 146 -13.86 -4.55 -21.82
CA TYR A 146 -12.75 -5.04 -21.00
C TYR A 146 -12.50 -6.53 -21.22
N LEU A 147 -13.55 -7.32 -21.50
CA LEU A 147 -13.41 -8.70 -21.94
C LEU A 147 -12.66 -8.80 -23.28
N ARG A 148 -13.06 -8.02 -24.29
CA ARG A 148 -12.38 -7.97 -25.60
C ARG A 148 -10.92 -7.49 -25.47
N ALA A 149 -10.66 -6.48 -24.65
CA ALA A 149 -9.30 -6.02 -24.36
C ALA A 149 -8.45 -7.12 -23.71
N ARG A 150 -8.98 -7.86 -22.72
CA ARG A 150 -8.28 -8.97 -22.07
C ARG A 150 -8.01 -10.14 -23.03
N LEU A 151 -8.90 -10.40 -23.98
CA LEU A 151 -8.74 -11.43 -25.02
C LEU A 151 -7.74 -11.03 -26.12
N ALA A 152 -7.44 -9.74 -26.28
CA ALA A 152 -6.48 -9.22 -27.24
C ALA A 152 -5.03 -9.13 -26.70
N LEU A 153 -4.82 -9.38 -25.39
CA LEU A 153 -3.48 -9.45 -24.81
C LEU A 153 -2.78 -10.77 -25.21
N PRO A 154 -1.46 -10.76 -25.44
CA PRO A 154 -0.69 -12.00 -25.60
C PRO A 154 -0.74 -12.86 -24.32
N ARG A 155 -0.47 -14.15 -24.49
CA ARG A 155 -0.35 -15.15 -23.43
C ARG A 155 1.11 -15.54 -23.21
#